data_AF-A0A2W5Z954-F1
#
_entry.id   AF-A0A2W5Z954-F1
#
_cell.length_a   1.000
_cell.length_b   1.000
_cell.length_c   1.000
_cell.angle_alpha   90.00
_cell.angle_beta   90.00
_cell.angle_gamma   90.00
#
_symmetry.space_group_name_H-M   'P 1'
#
loop_
_entity.id
_entity.type
_entity.pdbx_description
1 polymer ?
#
loop_
_entity_poly.entity_id
_entity_poly.type
_entity_poly.pdbx_seq_one_letter_code
_entity_poly.pdbx_strand_id
1 'polypeptide(L)'
;MRPRFSSADDDAGRVPGAGDPLIDAVTPGFAALGIRPFTRRRPRHVHAGNARLVALSGAVLLVLLPLPYATALFLDVLWRVHYFSALLLIPLLIVKLASTGWRALGYYRGDPGYRADGPPHLMARLTAPILVAATAVLFGSGIVMMFGTTRFGPWSTIHNGGALIFTGALGLHLLAHLWDTPAEAAADVAPVLFSAPPRAVPGSRRRVALTVAAFVVGLTVAAVAIPVEQWFPSAAAGAHHRDG
;
A
#
# COMPACT_ATOMS: atom_id res chain seq x y z
N MET A 1 -12.65 -31.88 -43.49
CA MET A 1 -13.84 -31.05 -43.24
C MET A 1 -13.91 -30.81 -41.73
N ARG A 2 -13.62 -29.59 -41.24
CA ARG A 2 -13.63 -29.25 -39.80
C ARG A 2 -15.02 -28.75 -39.41
N PRO A 3 -15.61 -29.16 -38.26
CA PRO A 3 -16.80 -28.48 -37.76
C PRO A 3 -16.42 -27.17 -37.08
N ARG A 4 -17.15 -26.09 -37.41
CA ARG A 4 -17.13 -24.80 -36.74
C ARG A 4 -17.90 -24.92 -35.42
N PHE A 5 -17.29 -24.59 -34.29
CA PHE A 5 -18.03 -24.32 -33.06
C PHE A 5 -18.62 -22.91 -33.16
N SER A 6 -19.95 -22.83 -33.12
CA SER A 6 -20.72 -21.58 -33.10
C SER A 6 -20.68 -20.97 -31.71
N SER A 7 -20.32 -19.69 -31.63
CA SER A 7 -20.14 -18.90 -30.40
C SER A 7 -21.45 -18.25 -29.92
N ALA A 8 -22.53 -19.03 -29.81
CA ALA A 8 -23.88 -18.48 -29.59
C ALA A 8 -24.47 -18.70 -28.18
N ASP A 9 -23.81 -19.46 -27.29
CA ASP A 9 -24.41 -19.83 -25.99
C ASP A 9 -23.93 -19.02 -24.77
N ASP A 10 -23.05 -18.03 -24.94
CA ASP A 10 -22.49 -17.25 -23.81
C ASP A 10 -23.41 -16.13 -23.29
N ASP A 11 -24.57 -15.89 -23.91
CA ASP A 11 -25.44 -14.74 -23.58
C ASP A 11 -26.69 -15.10 -22.75
N ALA A 12 -26.94 -16.39 -22.48
CA ALA A 12 -28.18 -16.86 -21.86
C ALA A 12 -28.27 -16.61 -20.34
N GLY A 13 -27.23 -16.05 -19.70
CA GLY A 13 -27.17 -15.84 -18.25
C GLY A 13 -27.21 -14.37 -17.79
N ARG A 14 -27.30 -13.41 -18.71
CA ARG A 14 -27.25 -11.98 -18.37
C ARG A 14 -28.64 -11.47 -18.00
N VAL A 15 -28.92 -11.31 -16.72
CA VAL A 15 -30.10 -10.58 -16.25
C VAL A 15 -29.99 -9.13 -16.76
N PRO A 16 -30.90 -8.65 -17.62
CA PRO A 16 -30.89 -7.26 -18.08
C PRO A 16 -31.12 -6.35 -16.87
N GLY A 17 -30.19 -5.42 -16.61
CA GLY A 17 -30.26 -4.47 -15.48
C GLY A 17 -29.58 -4.93 -14.18
N ALA A 18 -28.83 -6.04 -14.18
CA ALA A 18 -27.97 -6.42 -13.05
C ALA A 18 -26.56 -5.79 -13.10
N GLY A 19 -26.33 -4.85 -14.04
CA GLY A 19 -25.13 -4.04 -14.13
C GLY A 19 -25.15 -2.93 -13.08
N ASP A 20 -23.96 -2.54 -12.63
CA ASP A 20 -23.81 -1.31 -11.86
C ASP A 20 -24.19 -0.13 -12.79
N PRO A 21 -25.24 0.66 -12.49
CA PRO A 21 -25.76 1.69 -13.37
C PRO A 21 -24.70 2.77 -13.72
N LEU A 22 -23.69 2.93 -12.86
CA LEU A 22 -22.56 3.81 -13.14
C LEU A 22 -21.63 3.21 -14.21
N ILE A 23 -21.39 1.90 -14.18
CA ILE A 23 -20.59 1.20 -15.20
C ILE A 23 -21.33 1.25 -16.53
N ASP A 24 -22.63 0.99 -16.55
CA ASP A 24 -23.44 1.00 -17.77
C ASP A 24 -23.48 2.40 -18.42
N ALA A 25 -23.43 3.47 -17.61
CA ALA A 25 -23.41 4.86 -18.09
C ALA A 25 -22.09 5.29 -18.75
N VAL A 26 -20.93 4.79 -18.30
CA VAL A 26 -19.61 5.24 -18.80
C VAL A 26 -18.95 4.24 -19.76
N THR A 27 -19.46 3.00 -19.81
CA THR A 27 -19.00 1.95 -20.74
C THR A 27 -18.93 2.39 -22.23
N PRO A 28 -19.89 3.17 -22.78
CA PRO A 28 -19.81 3.60 -24.19
C PRO A 28 -18.61 4.50 -24.49
N GLY A 29 -18.26 5.40 -23.57
CA GLY A 29 -17.12 6.31 -23.73
C GLY A 29 -15.76 5.60 -23.69
N PHE A 30 -15.65 4.55 -22.88
CA PHE A 30 -14.43 3.74 -22.78
C PHE A 30 -14.30 2.71 -23.90
N ALA A 31 -15.42 2.18 -24.40
CA ALA A 31 -15.44 1.33 -25.58
C ALA A 31 -14.90 2.07 -26.82
N ALA A 32 -15.16 3.38 -26.95
CA ALA A 32 -14.61 4.23 -28.00
C ALA A 32 -13.07 4.40 -27.91
N LEU A 33 -12.48 4.23 -26.72
CA LEU A 33 -11.03 4.24 -26.48
C LEU A 33 -10.40 2.84 -26.50
N GLY A 34 -11.17 1.78 -26.74
CA GLY A 34 -10.69 0.39 -26.72
C GLY A 34 -10.36 -0.14 -25.32
N ILE A 35 -10.75 0.57 -24.26
CA ILE A 35 -10.47 0.22 -22.87
C ILE A 35 -11.71 -0.48 -22.30
N ARG A 36 -11.63 -1.78 -22.03
CA ARG A 36 -12.71 -2.54 -21.39
C ARG A 36 -12.55 -2.47 -19.86
N PRO A 37 -13.61 -2.13 -19.09
CA PRO A 37 -13.55 -2.23 -17.63
C PRO A 37 -13.27 -3.69 -17.23
N PHE A 38 -12.25 -3.90 -16.39
CA PHE A 38 -11.78 -5.22 -15.98
C PHE A 38 -12.69 -5.82 -14.88
N THR A 39 -14.00 -5.92 -15.12
CA THR A 39 -14.90 -6.54 -14.14
C THR A 39 -14.86 -8.05 -14.27
N ARG A 40 -14.09 -8.70 -13.40
CA ARG A 40 -14.26 -10.11 -13.07
C ARG A 40 -14.71 -10.21 -11.63
N ARG A 41 -15.92 -10.73 -11.40
CA ARG A 41 -16.41 -11.19 -10.08
C ARG A 41 -15.24 -11.80 -9.30
N ARG A 42 -15.01 -11.38 -8.05
CA ARG A 42 -14.00 -11.98 -7.18
C ARG A 42 -14.14 -13.51 -7.24
N PRO A 43 -13.11 -14.26 -7.68
CA PRO A 43 -13.06 -15.67 -7.32
C PRO A 43 -13.08 -15.75 -5.80
N ARG A 44 -13.79 -16.72 -5.24
CA ARG A 44 -13.63 -17.09 -3.82
C ARG A 44 -12.13 -17.36 -3.64
N HIS A 45 -11.42 -16.42 -3.01
CA HIS A 45 -9.97 -16.59 -2.88
C HIS A 45 -9.70 -17.85 -2.10
N VAL A 46 -9.06 -18.84 -2.75
CA VAL A 46 -8.57 -20.04 -2.07
C VAL A 46 -7.62 -19.61 -0.94
N HIS A 47 -6.95 -18.46 -1.12
CA HIS A 47 -6.10 -17.82 -0.12
C HIS A 47 -6.68 -16.52 0.46
N ALA A 48 -7.95 -16.53 0.89
CA ALA A 48 -8.61 -15.38 1.52
C ALA A 48 -7.85 -14.79 2.72
N GLY A 49 -7.03 -15.59 3.42
CA GLY A 49 -6.17 -15.13 4.51
C GLY A 49 -5.10 -14.13 4.05
N ASN A 50 -4.34 -14.47 3.00
CA ASN A 50 -3.29 -13.59 2.47
C ASN A 50 -3.90 -12.32 1.88
N ALA A 51 -4.97 -12.45 1.10
CA ALA A 51 -5.68 -11.30 0.51
C ALA A 51 -6.12 -10.30 1.59
N ARG A 52 -6.64 -10.78 2.73
CA ARG A 52 -7.05 -9.94 3.86
C ARG A 52 -5.88 -9.32 4.62
N LEU A 53 -4.74 -9.99 4.72
CA LEU A 53 -3.53 -9.42 5.32
C LEU A 53 -2.98 -8.28 4.46
N VAL A 54 -2.96 -8.46 3.14
CA VAL A 54 -2.59 -7.42 2.16
C VAL A 54 -3.54 -6.22 2.24
N ALA A 55 -4.84 -6.46 2.39
CA ALA A 55 -5.84 -5.41 2.54
C ALA A 55 -5.63 -4.64 3.86
N LEU A 56 -5.51 -5.36 4.99
CA LEU A 56 -5.33 -4.76 6.31
C LEU A 56 -4.05 -3.93 6.41
N SER A 57 -2.91 -4.49 5.98
CA SER A 57 -1.64 -3.74 5.98
C SER A 57 -1.68 -2.57 5.00
N GLY A 58 -2.34 -2.73 3.85
CA GLY A 58 -2.57 -1.64 2.90
C GLY A 58 -3.38 -0.49 3.48
N ALA A 59 -4.45 -0.78 4.21
CA ALA A 59 -5.29 0.21 4.87
C ALA A 59 -4.53 0.98 5.96
N VAL A 60 -3.78 0.27 6.82
CA VAL A 60 -2.95 0.91 7.85
C VAL A 60 -1.88 1.81 7.21
N LEU A 61 -1.22 1.33 6.15
CA LEU A 61 -0.24 2.12 5.40
C LEU A 61 -0.90 3.34 4.73
N LEU A 62 -2.10 3.21 4.16
CA LEU A 62 -2.81 4.34 3.55
C LEU A 62 -3.05 5.49 4.54
N VAL A 63 -3.29 5.16 5.81
CA VAL A 63 -3.49 6.15 6.89
C VAL A 63 -2.16 6.72 7.39
N LEU A 64 -1.12 5.89 7.56
CA LEU A 64 0.14 6.32 8.18
C LEU A 64 1.14 6.94 7.19
N LEU A 65 1.16 6.49 5.93
CA LEU A 65 2.10 6.93 4.91
C LEU A 65 2.05 8.45 4.60
N PRO A 66 0.92 9.17 4.72
CA PRO A 66 0.91 10.63 4.57
C PRO A 66 1.77 11.39 5.59
N LEU A 67 2.04 10.83 6.78
CA LEU A 67 2.84 11.50 7.83
C LEU A 67 4.27 11.87 7.40
N PRO A 68 5.11 10.93 6.90
CA PRO A 68 6.45 11.28 6.42
C PRO A 68 6.41 12.27 5.24
N TYR A 69 5.37 12.23 4.39
CA TYR A 69 5.20 13.20 3.32
C TYR A 69 4.91 14.61 3.82
N ALA A 70 3.95 14.75 4.74
CA ALA A 70 3.60 16.04 5.32
C ALA A 70 4.78 16.66 6.09
N THR A 71 5.51 15.83 6.85
CA THR A 71 6.68 16.29 7.62
C THR A 71 7.88 16.63 6.75
N ALA A 72 8.02 16.00 5.57
CA ALA A 72 9.07 16.33 4.61
C ALA A 72 8.97 17.78 4.10
N LEU A 73 7.77 18.36 4.02
CA LEU A 73 7.56 19.75 3.61
C LEU A 73 8.14 20.76 4.61
N PHE A 74 8.32 20.35 5.87
CA PHE A 74 8.82 21.19 6.96
C PHE A 74 10.00 20.50 7.68
N LEU A 75 10.87 19.85 6.89
CA LEU A 75 11.90 18.94 7.43
C LEU A 75 12.86 19.63 8.40
N ASP A 76 13.15 20.92 8.24
CA ASP A 76 14.03 21.66 9.15
C ASP A 76 13.56 21.63 10.61
N VAL A 77 12.25 21.62 10.83
CA VAL A 77 11.63 21.61 12.16
C VAL A 77 11.10 20.22 12.52
N LEU A 78 10.55 19.49 11.54
CA LEU A 78 9.87 18.21 11.73
C LEU A 78 10.73 16.99 11.40
N TRP A 79 12.06 17.13 11.32
CA TRP A 79 12.95 16.01 11.03
C TRP A 79 12.71 14.80 11.95
N ARG A 80 12.51 15.03 13.26
CA ARG A 80 12.23 13.95 14.22
C ARG A 80 10.99 13.16 13.86
N VAL A 81 9.91 13.86 13.52
CA VAL A 81 8.64 13.24 13.12
C VAL A 81 8.79 12.50 11.79
N HIS A 82 9.54 13.07 10.84
CA HIS A 82 9.81 12.44 9.55
C HIS A 82 10.56 11.11 9.71
N TYR A 83 11.69 11.10 10.41
CA TYR A 83 12.45 9.87 10.66
C TYR A 83 11.68 8.88 11.54
N PHE A 84 11.00 9.35 12.59
CA PHE A 84 10.20 8.50 13.47
C PHE A 84 9.08 7.78 12.70
N SER A 85 8.29 8.53 11.93
CA SER A 85 7.20 7.97 11.14
C SER A 85 7.72 7.04 10.03
N ALA A 86 8.86 7.35 9.40
CA ALA A 86 9.49 6.45 8.45
C ALA A 86 9.92 5.12 9.12
N LEU A 87 10.62 5.16 10.25
CA LEU A 87 11.03 3.95 10.98
C LEU A 87 9.82 3.10 11.41
N LEU A 88 8.75 3.74 11.87
CA LEU A 88 7.48 3.08 12.21
C LEU A 88 6.89 2.32 11.02
N LEU A 89 6.98 2.87 9.81
CA LEU A 89 6.41 2.27 8.60
C LEU A 89 7.18 1.04 8.10
N ILE A 90 8.47 0.90 8.42
CA ILE A 90 9.32 -0.17 7.86
C ILE A 90 8.71 -1.57 8.10
N PRO A 91 8.35 -1.99 9.32
CA PRO A 91 7.82 -3.34 9.53
C PRO A 91 6.45 -3.55 8.87
N LEU A 92 5.61 -2.52 8.82
CA LEU A 92 4.31 -2.57 8.14
C LEU A 92 4.48 -2.76 6.62
N LEU A 93 5.45 -2.06 6.03
CA LEU A 93 5.83 -2.24 4.63
C LEU A 93 6.38 -3.64 4.40
N ILE A 94 7.23 -4.16 5.28
CA ILE A 94 7.72 -5.55 5.18
C ILE A 94 6.55 -6.53 5.15
N VAL A 95 5.56 -6.40 6.04
CA VAL A 95 4.37 -7.26 6.04
C VAL A 95 3.60 -7.13 4.73
N LYS A 96 3.36 -5.90 4.24
CA LYS A 96 2.65 -5.65 2.98
C LYS A 96 3.37 -6.28 1.80
N LEU A 97 4.67 -5.99 1.65
CA LEU A 97 5.51 -6.43 0.53
C LEU A 97 5.76 -7.94 0.54
N ALA A 98 5.97 -8.54 1.72
CA ALA A 98 6.10 -9.99 1.84
C ALA A 98 4.80 -10.70 1.46
N SER A 99 3.65 -10.19 1.89
CA SER A 99 2.34 -10.81 1.61
C SER A 99 1.93 -10.68 0.14
N THR A 100 2.20 -9.53 -0.49
CA THR A 100 1.96 -9.33 -1.93
C THR A 100 2.97 -10.10 -2.77
N GLY A 101 4.24 -10.09 -2.39
CA GLY A 101 5.31 -10.85 -3.03
C GLY A 101 5.06 -12.35 -2.98
N TRP A 102 4.62 -12.88 -1.83
CA TRP A 102 4.28 -14.30 -1.68
C TRP A 102 3.16 -14.73 -2.65
N ARG A 103 2.11 -13.91 -2.80
CA ARG A 103 1.04 -14.15 -3.78
C ARG A 103 1.57 -14.15 -5.22
N ALA A 104 2.40 -13.17 -5.56
CA ALA A 104 2.96 -13.05 -6.90
C ALA A 104 3.86 -14.26 -7.22
N LEU A 105 4.77 -14.61 -6.31
CA LEU A 105 5.66 -15.76 -6.45
C LEU A 105 4.87 -17.06 -6.55
N GLY A 106 3.83 -17.27 -5.73
CA GLY A 106 2.96 -18.44 -5.83
C GLY A 106 2.28 -18.56 -7.20
N TYR A 107 1.75 -17.46 -7.72
CA TYR A 107 1.16 -17.42 -9.06
C TYR A 107 2.17 -17.80 -10.16
N TYR A 108 3.37 -17.22 -10.13
CA TYR A 108 4.39 -17.46 -11.16
C TYR A 108 5.08 -18.81 -11.03
N ARG A 109 5.15 -19.39 -9.83
CA ARG A 109 5.59 -20.77 -9.59
C ARG A 109 4.57 -21.83 -10.01
N GLY A 110 3.36 -21.40 -10.35
CA GLY A 110 2.32 -22.28 -10.84
C GLY A 110 1.44 -22.92 -9.75
N ASP A 111 1.44 -22.38 -8.53
CA ASP A 111 0.61 -22.89 -7.44
C ASP A 111 -0.88 -22.92 -7.86
N PRO A 112 -1.57 -24.08 -7.79
CA PRO A 112 -2.94 -24.21 -8.28
C PRO A 112 -3.94 -23.27 -7.59
N GLY A 113 -3.76 -22.99 -6.29
CA GLY A 113 -4.62 -22.10 -5.53
C GLY A 113 -4.45 -20.64 -5.95
N TYR A 114 -3.20 -20.18 -6.08
CA TYR A 114 -2.93 -18.81 -6.57
C TYR A 114 -3.28 -18.62 -8.05
N ARG A 115 -3.21 -19.68 -8.88
CA ARG A 115 -3.67 -19.62 -10.27
C ARG A 115 -5.20 -19.58 -10.39
N ALA A 116 -5.90 -20.33 -9.53
CA ALA A 116 -7.37 -20.28 -9.45
C ALA A 116 -7.88 -18.89 -9.03
N ASP A 117 -7.12 -18.18 -8.19
CA ASP A 117 -7.37 -16.78 -7.82
C ASP A 117 -7.19 -15.78 -8.98
N GLY A 118 -6.63 -16.23 -10.12
CA GLY A 118 -6.44 -15.45 -11.33
C GLY A 118 -5.14 -14.64 -11.38
N PRO A 119 -4.79 -14.12 -12.58
CA PRO A 119 -3.58 -13.31 -12.77
C PRO A 119 -3.57 -12.04 -11.90
N PRO A 120 -2.40 -11.63 -11.37
CA PRO A 120 -2.25 -10.28 -10.82
C PRO A 120 -2.65 -9.24 -11.86
N HIS A 121 -3.39 -8.21 -11.45
CA HIS A 121 -3.86 -7.14 -12.33
C HIS A 121 -2.69 -6.50 -13.09
N LEU A 122 -2.87 -6.18 -14.39
CA LEU A 122 -1.76 -5.72 -15.23
C LEU A 122 -1.14 -4.43 -14.69
N MET A 123 -1.97 -3.48 -14.23
CA MET A 123 -1.47 -2.24 -13.62
C MET A 123 -0.68 -2.52 -12.34
N ALA A 124 -1.11 -3.50 -11.54
CA ALA A 124 -0.34 -3.93 -10.37
C ALA A 124 1.00 -4.58 -10.77
N ARG A 125 1.08 -5.29 -11.90
CA ARG A 125 2.35 -5.87 -12.39
C ARG A 125 3.36 -4.81 -12.83
N LEU A 126 2.90 -3.67 -13.33
CA LEU A 126 3.76 -2.57 -13.76
C LEU A 126 4.15 -1.68 -12.59
N THR A 127 3.18 -1.29 -11.76
CA THR A 127 3.40 -0.36 -10.64
C THR A 127 4.09 -1.03 -9.45
N ALA A 128 3.83 -2.31 -9.15
CA ALA A 128 4.38 -2.95 -7.96
C ALA A 128 5.91 -3.08 -7.96
N PRO A 129 6.60 -3.50 -9.04
CA PRO A 129 8.06 -3.53 -9.06
C PRO A 129 8.68 -2.15 -8.85
N ILE A 130 8.10 -1.12 -9.48
CA ILE A 130 8.55 0.28 -9.32
C ILE A 130 8.37 0.71 -7.87
N LEU A 131 7.20 0.43 -7.27
CA LEU A 131 6.93 0.74 -5.87
C LEU A 131 7.87 0.02 -4.91
N VAL A 132 8.16 -1.27 -5.14
CA VAL A 132 9.11 -2.05 -4.33
C VAL A 132 10.50 -1.43 -4.39
N ALA A 133 10.99 -1.13 -5.60
CA ALA A 133 12.30 -0.53 -5.80
C ALA A 133 12.37 0.88 -5.17
N ALA A 134 11.37 1.72 -5.42
CA ALA A 134 11.31 3.08 -4.87
C ALA A 134 11.16 3.07 -3.34
N THR A 135 10.45 2.10 -2.76
CA THR A 135 10.40 1.89 -1.30
C THR A 135 11.80 1.55 -0.77
N ALA A 136 12.50 0.61 -1.39
CA ALA A 136 13.84 0.24 -0.97
C ALA A 136 14.81 1.43 -1.05
N VAL A 137 14.74 2.23 -2.12
CA VAL A 137 15.52 3.46 -2.29
C VAL A 137 15.18 4.48 -1.21
N LEU A 138 13.90 4.78 -0.97
CA LEU A 138 13.46 5.76 0.02
C LEU A 138 13.91 5.41 1.42
N PHE A 139 13.55 4.23 1.90
CA PHE A 139 13.85 3.82 3.27
C PHE A 139 15.35 3.55 3.44
N GLY A 140 16.01 2.95 2.44
CA GLY A 140 17.46 2.72 2.46
C GLY A 140 18.26 4.03 2.52
N SER A 141 17.97 4.97 1.62
CA SER A 141 18.63 6.29 1.64
C SER A 141 18.31 7.10 2.90
N GLY A 142 17.09 7.00 3.43
CA GLY A 142 16.72 7.61 4.71
C GLY A 142 17.53 7.06 5.88
N ILE A 143 17.68 5.73 5.97
CA ILE A 143 18.54 5.08 6.98
C ILE A 143 19.99 5.54 6.84
N VAL A 144 20.53 5.61 5.61
CA VAL A 144 21.90 6.07 5.38
C VAL A 144 22.07 7.53 5.82
N MET A 145 21.12 8.41 5.52
CA MET A 145 21.17 9.81 5.98
C MET A 145 21.05 9.95 7.50
N MET A 146 20.25 9.09 8.15
CA MET A 146 20.08 9.10 9.61
C MET A 146 21.40 8.82 10.35
N PHE A 147 22.21 7.90 9.83
CA PHE A 147 23.51 7.53 10.41
C PHE A 147 24.69 8.30 9.78
N GLY A 148 24.43 9.11 8.76
CA GLY A 148 25.44 9.90 8.08
C GLY A 148 25.80 11.18 8.83
N THR A 149 26.88 11.83 8.41
CA THR A 149 27.33 13.12 8.97
C THR A 149 26.54 14.31 8.45
N THR A 150 25.79 14.15 7.35
CA THR A 150 25.01 15.21 6.73
C THR A 150 23.71 14.69 6.15
N ARG A 151 22.65 15.47 6.35
CA ARG A 151 21.34 15.28 5.67
C ARG A 151 21.32 15.84 4.24
N PHE A 152 22.32 16.64 3.89
CA PHE A 152 22.47 17.28 2.60
C PHE A 152 23.61 16.61 1.84
N GLY A 153 23.36 16.13 0.62
CA GLY A 153 24.35 15.43 -0.20
C GLY A 153 23.74 14.44 -1.18
N PRO A 154 24.56 13.56 -1.77
CA PRO A 154 24.12 12.61 -2.81
C PRO A 154 22.95 11.71 -2.37
N TRP A 155 22.96 11.25 -1.10
CA TRP A 155 21.87 10.45 -0.55
C TRP A 155 20.55 11.20 -0.46
N SER A 156 20.58 12.51 -0.21
CA SER A 156 19.39 13.37 -0.24
C SER A 156 18.83 13.49 -1.65
N THR A 157 19.70 13.66 -2.66
CA THR A 157 19.29 13.67 -4.07
C THR A 157 18.64 12.35 -4.48
N ILE A 158 19.24 11.22 -4.09
CA ILE A 158 18.68 9.88 -4.32
C ILE A 158 17.33 9.73 -3.60
N HIS A 159 17.25 10.17 -2.35
CA HIS A 159 16.02 10.10 -1.55
C HIS A 159 14.90 10.92 -2.17
N ASN A 160 15.16 12.18 -2.55
CA ASN A 160 14.18 13.08 -3.16
C ASN A 160 13.73 12.58 -4.55
N GLY A 161 14.67 12.08 -5.36
CA GLY A 161 14.35 11.43 -6.64
C GLY A 161 13.49 10.17 -6.45
N GLY A 162 13.86 9.34 -5.47
CA GLY A 162 13.08 8.17 -5.05
C GLY A 162 11.68 8.55 -4.55
N ALA A 163 11.55 9.66 -3.81
CA ALA A 163 10.28 10.18 -3.33
C ALA A 163 9.36 10.57 -4.48
N LEU A 164 9.89 11.28 -5.49
CA LEU A 164 9.13 11.64 -6.69
C LEU A 164 8.64 10.41 -7.46
N ILE A 165 9.53 9.44 -7.70
CA ILE A 165 9.20 8.19 -8.40
C ILE A 165 8.15 7.39 -7.60
N PHE A 166 8.35 7.23 -6.30
CA PHE A 166 7.42 6.54 -5.43
C PHE A 166 6.05 7.24 -5.44
N THR A 167 6.02 8.58 -5.38
CA THR A 167 4.78 9.36 -5.37
C THR A 167 3.99 9.16 -6.66
N GLY A 168 4.66 9.25 -7.82
CA GLY A 168 4.04 8.99 -9.11
C GLY A 168 3.54 7.54 -9.23
N ALA A 169 4.36 6.57 -8.83
CA ALA A 169 4.00 5.16 -8.87
C ALA A 169 2.86 4.81 -7.90
N LEU A 170 2.86 5.37 -6.69
CA LEU A 170 1.82 5.19 -5.69
C LEU A 170 0.52 5.86 -6.14
N GLY A 171 0.59 7.08 -6.64
CA GLY A 171 -0.56 7.80 -7.19
C GLY A 171 -1.21 7.00 -8.32
N LEU A 172 -0.40 6.51 -9.27
CA LEU A 172 -0.90 5.66 -10.35
C LEU A 172 -1.47 4.33 -9.83
N HIS A 173 -0.83 3.71 -8.84
CA HIS A 173 -1.28 2.46 -8.23
C HIS A 173 -2.64 2.63 -7.52
N LEU A 174 -2.82 3.71 -6.76
CA LEU A 174 -4.07 4.04 -6.08
C LEU A 174 -5.15 4.43 -7.08
N LEU A 175 -4.81 5.25 -8.09
CA LEU A 175 -5.75 5.66 -9.12
C LEU A 175 -6.26 4.47 -9.93
N ALA A 176 -5.38 3.53 -10.30
CA ALA A 176 -5.79 2.30 -10.96
C ALA A 176 -6.80 1.51 -10.11
N HIS A 177 -6.57 1.41 -8.80
CA HIS A 177 -7.53 0.76 -7.89
C HIS A 177 -8.87 1.50 -7.80
N LEU A 178 -8.87 2.83 -7.81
CA LEU A 178 -10.11 3.63 -7.79
C LEU A 178 -10.85 3.56 -9.12
N TRP A 179 -10.12 3.51 -10.24
CA TRP A 179 -10.67 3.50 -11.59
C TRP A 179 -11.26 2.15 -12.00
N ASP A 180 -10.61 1.05 -11.62
CA ASP A 180 -11.05 -0.28 -12.05
C ASP A 180 -12.40 -0.68 -11.46
N THR A 181 -12.71 -0.25 -10.22
CA THR A 181 -13.94 -0.64 -9.52
C THR A 181 -14.28 0.32 -8.36
N PRO A 182 -14.92 1.48 -8.61
CA PRO A 182 -15.20 2.46 -7.54
C PRO A 182 -16.09 1.90 -6.43
N ALA A 183 -17.06 1.02 -6.75
CA ALA A 183 -17.90 0.34 -5.76
C ALA A 183 -17.11 -0.69 -4.93
N GLU A 184 -16.12 -1.38 -5.51
CA GLU A 184 -15.31 -2.36 -4.78
C GLU A 184 -14.19 -1.69 -3.99
N ALA A 185 -13.59 -0.63 -4.52
CA ALA A 185 -12.70 0.26 -3.79
C ALA A 185 -13.45 0.91 -2.63
N ALA A 186 -14.67 1.40 -2.83
CA ALA A 186 -15.51 1.90 -1.74
C ALA A 186 -15.83 0.79 -0.73
N ALA A 187 -16.09 -0.46 -1.15
CA ALA A 187 -16.32 -1.57 -0.24
C ALA A 187 -15.07 -2.00 0.55
N ASP A 188 -13.86 -1.79 0.00
CA ASP A 188 -12.59 -2.05 0.67
C ASP A 188 -12.18 -0.89 1.60
N VAL A 189 -12.54 0.35 1.25
CA VAL A 189 -12.22 1.58 2.00
C VAL A 189 -13.26 1.89 3.09
N ALA A 190 -14.54 1.61 2.86
CA ALA A 190 -15.63 1.92 3.78
C ALA A 190 -15.47 1.27 5.16
N PRO A 191 -15.03 0.00 5.31
CA PRO A 191 -14.77 -0.57 6.63
C PRO A 191 -13.63 0.13 7.39
N VAL A 192 -12.65 0.68 6.66
CA VAL A 192 -11.51 1.41 7.23
C VAL A 192 -11.92 2.82 7.68
N LEU A 193 -12.75 3.50 6.89
CA LEU A 193 -13.21 4.86 7.19
C LEU A 193 -14.39 4.91 8.17
N PHE A 194 -15.28 3.92 8.15
CA PHE A 194 -16.55 3.94 8.89
C PHE A 194 -16.64 2.90 10.02
N SER A 195 -15.52 2.25 10.39
CA SER A 195 -15.44 1.29 11.51
C SER A 195 -16.57 0.24 11.50
N ALA A 196 -16.91 -0.31 10.33
CA ALA A 196 -17.97 -1.29 10.20
C ALA A 196 -17.62 -2.61 10.94
N PRO A 197 -18.58 -3.29 11.60
CA PRO A 197 -18.31 -4.50 12.35
C PRO A 197 -17.75 -5.60 11.42
N PRO A 198 -16.59 -6.19 11.75
CA PRO A 198 -15.96 -7.15 10.85
C PRO A 198 -16.80 -8.42 10.75
N ARG A 199 -17.16 -8.82 9.52
CA ARG A 199 -17.67 -10.17 9.26
C ARG A 199 -16.62 -11.19 9.76
N ALA A 200 -17.02 -12.04 10.71
CA ALA A 200 -16.15 -13.04 11.31
C ALA A 200 -15.62 -13.99 10.23
N VAL A 201 -14.31 -13.93 9.96
CA VAL A 201 -13.63 -14.81 9.02
C VAL A 201 -12.50 -15.54 9.76
N PRO A 202 -12.40 -16.88 9.61
CA PRO A 202 -11.31 -17.65 10.20
C PRO A 202 -9.93 -17.00 9.99
N GLY A 203 -9.11 -17.02 11.04
CA GLY A 203 -7.77 -16.43 11.04
C GLY A 203 -7.69 -14.91 11.16
N SER A 204 -8.78 -14.19 11.45
CA SER A 204 -8.74 -12.71 11.65
C SER A 204 -7.79 -12.30 12.76
N ARG A 205 -7.81 -13.01 13.89
CA ARG A 205 -6.96 -12.74 15.05
C ARG A 205 -5.47 -12.79 14.71
N ARG A 206 -5.03 -13.78 13.91
CA ARG A 206 -3.62 -13.90 13.49
C ARG A 206 -3.19 -12.74 12.59
N ARG A 207 -4.06 -12.30 11.67
CA ARG A 207 -3.77 -11.17 10.76
C ARG A 207 -3.68 -9.86 11.53
N VAL A 208 -4.64 -9.61 12.41
CA VAL A 208 -4.61 -8.45 13.30
C VAL A 208 -3.37 -8.49 14.18
N ALA A 209 -3.06 -9.65 14.78
CA ALA A 209 -1.86 -9.81 15.60
C ALA A 209 -0.57 -9.53 14.81
N LEU A 210 -0.45 -9.99 13.56
CA LEU A 210 0.72 -9.70 12.72
C LEU A 210 0.83 -8.20 12.38
N THR A 211 -0.28 -7.54 12.04
CA THR A 211 -0.27 -6.10 11.75
C THR A 211 0.02 -5.27 13.00
N VAL A 212 -0.58 -5.64 14.15
CA VAL A 212 -0.32 -5.01 15.44
C VAL A 212 1.12 -5.25 15.88
N ALA A 213 1.63 -6.46 15.75
CA ALA A 213 3.03 -6.77 16.06
C ALA A 213 3.98 -5.96 15.17
N ALA A 214 3.71 -5.84 13.87
CA ALA A 214 4.51 -5.00 12.98
C ALA A 214 4.45 -3.52 13.39
N PHE A 215 3.27 -3.01 13.75
CA PHE A 215 3.13 -1.66 14.28
C PHE A 215 3.93 -1.46 15.58
N VAL A 216 3.81 -2.38 16.54
CA VAL A 216 4.53 -2.33 17.82
C VAL A 216 6.04 -2.43 17.60
N VAL A 217 6.51 -3.32 16.73
CA VAL A 217 7.93 -3.41 16.38
C VAL A 217 8.41 -2.09 15.75
N GLY A 218 7.64 -1.51 14.84
CA GLY A 218 7.97 -0.22 14.23
C GLY A 218 8.04 0.90 15.26
N LEU A 219 7.08 0.93 16.18
CA LEU A 219 7.02 1.90 17.27
C LEU A 219 8.25 1.77 18.19
N THR A 220 8.59 0.54 18.58
CA THR A 220 9.77 0.25 19.41
C THR A 220 11.06 0.68 18.70
N VAL A 221 11.22 0.32 17.42
CA VAL A 221 12.40 0.72 16.63
C VAL A 221 12.51 2.24 16.53
N ALA A 222 11.41 2.93 16.23
CA ALA A 222 11.39 4.39 16.12
C ALA A 222 11.69 5.07 17.46
N ALA A 223 11.13 4.57 18.57
CA ALA A 223 11.36 5.11 19.91
C ALA A 223 12.79 4.89 20.40
N VAL A 224 13.41 3.74 20.07
CA VAL A 224 14.83 3.48 20.38
C VAL A 224 15.74 4.38 19.56
N ALA A 225 15.42 4.60 18.28
CA ALA A 225 16.23 5.44 17.40
C ALA A 225 16.15 6.94 17.75
N ILE A 226 14.98 7.41 18.20
CA ILE A 226 14.73 8.80 18.57
C ILE A 226 14.13 8.84 19.99
N PRO A 227 14.98 8.73 21.02
CA PRO A 227 14.52 8.59 22.39
C PRO A 227 13.89 9.89 22.91
N VAL A 228 13.05 9.77 23.94
CA VAL A 228 12.15 10.85 24.41
C VAL A 228 12.89 12.14 24.79
N GLU A 229 14.13 12.03 25.28
CA GLU A 229 14.96 13.16 25.69
C GLU A 229 15.36 14.02 24.49
N GLN A 230 15.42 13.44 23.29
CA GLN A 230 15.64 14.23 22.09
C GLN A 230 14.45 15.15 21.86
N TRP A 231 13.21 14.75 22.13
CA TRP A 231 12.01 15.52 21.79
C TRP A 231 11.88 16.85 22.54
N PHE A 232 12.40 16.93 23.77
CA PHE A 232 12.30 18.11 24.61
C PHE A 232 13.67 18.78 24.74
N PRO A 233 13.81 20.08 24.44
CA PRO A 233 15.03 20.80 24.78
C PRO A 233 15.30 20.69 26.28
N SER A 234 16.48 20.22 26.67
CA SER A 234 16.88 20.16 28.08
C SER A 234 16.85 21.56 28.68
N ALA A 235 15.94 21.82 29.63
CA ALA A 235 15.84 23.11 30.33
C ALA A 235 17.12 23.49 31.11
N ALA A 236 18.08 22.56 31.25
CA ALA A 236 19.28 22.70 32.07
C ALA A 236 20.34 23.69 31.54
N ALA A 237 20.26 24.17 30.30
CA ALA A 237 21.27 25.08 29.75
C ALA A 237 21.11 26.55 30.21
N GLY A 238 19.99 26.93 30.83
CA GLY A 238 19.70 28.31 31.23
C GLY A 238 20.18 28.71 32.64
N ALA A 239 20.67 27.77 33.45
CA ALA A 239 20.99 28.03 34.86
C ALA A 239 22.46 28.41 35.13
N HIS A 240 23.38 28.20 34.19
CA HIS A 240 24.82 28.44 34.41
C HIS A 240 25.33 29.80 33.90
N HIS A 241 24.47 30.71 33.44
CA HIS A 241 24.89 32.00 32.88
C HIS A 241 24.45 33.24 33.67
N ARG A 242 24.08 33.09 34.95
CA ARG A 242 23.67 34.22 35.81
C ARG A 242 24.56 34.52 37.02
N ASP A 243 25.66 33.80 37.19
CA ASP A 243 26.59 34.00 38.32
C ASP A 243 28.00 34.34 37.81
N GLY A 244 28.16 35.52 37.20
CA GLY A 244 29.45 36.04 36.74
C GLY A 244 29.45 37.56 36.63
#